data_AF-A0A4R5IY13-F1
#
_entry.id   AF-A0A4R5IY13-F1
#
_cell.length_a   1.000
_cell.length_b   1.000
_cell.length_c   1.000
_cell.angle_alpha   90.00
_cell.angle_beta   90.00
_cell.angle_gamma   90.00
#
_symmetry.space_group_name_H-M   'P 1'
#
loop_
_entity.id
_entity.type
_entity.pdbx_description
1 polymer ?
#
loop_
_entity_poly.entity_id
_entity_poly.type
_entity_poly.pdbx_seq_one_letter_code
_entity_poly.pdbx_strand_id
1 'polypeptide(L)'
;MAEDTIQRKRRPARSSSTGRPLEGALVATPEVDDALQHPIAASDVSRQWWDYSVDFAQRWILFVDILRQRANNMLAHEEAGLPPLLHFDYEMLLDARTFERPANYALLRITRCGTDHLEERVKAGATPVIVIDPRAGHGPGIGGFKRDSEVGMALSEGHPVYFVIFFPIPCPGQTLGDVLNALRIFVQEVASRHDGQAPVLYGNCQAGWEVMLLAAYCCEHVSGFSVLNGSPLSYWSGESGVNPMRLLGGFSGGVWLANLLADLGNGRFDGAWLVQNFQFLKPESALGEKFYTVFADPERERERFLEFERWWNGFYFLSREELVAIVQDLFVGNKLETGEVHVDCDCTVDLRRISKPIVVFASYGDNITPPHQALGWIPAVYASTEDLVAAGQRIVFLTNPHVGHLGIFVSARVARHEHRAILHSLEAIETLPPGLYEMRLAGDAPDTNRGTQKIRVTFEPRRVEDIQFTYPRAEFERVRAVSEFSEKLYEQFFSPFVRATATPWGAEWLKWTHPMRWSCYAWSERFQPWLLLIAALAGQARSARVEPTEENMWRSLEEAMSTMVTGALQASRSARDAAAEVAFLCLYGPPWPYVASMYTTPTNCNESCC
;
A
#
# COMPACT_ATOMS: atom_id res chain seq x y z
N MET A 1 15.27 61.48 -8.36
CA MET A 1 15.82 61.52 -9.73
C MET A 1 16.44 60.16 -10.00
N ALA A 2 15.92 59.26 -10.80
CA ALA A 2 14.77 59.29 -11.69
C ALA A 2 13.93 58.02 -11.45
N GLU A 3 12.62 58.17 -11.65
CA GLU A 3 11.62 57.11 -11.62
C GLU A 3 11.89 56.11 -12.73
N ASP A 4 11.86 54.81 -12.44
CA ASP A 4 11.44 53.83 -13.44
C ASP A 4 10.66 52.68 -12.82
N THR A 5 9.53 52.44 -13.45
CA THR A 5 8.32 51.87 -12.85
C THR A 5 8.26 50.37 -13.11
N ILE A 6 8.03 49.60 -12.05
CA ILE A 6 7.74 48.17 -12.10
C ILE A 6 6.48 47.93 -12.94
N GLN A 7 6.63 47.36 -14.13
CA GLN A 7 5.50 46.89 -14.92
C GLN A 7 4.90 45.62 -14.30
N ARG A 8 3.80 45.81 -13.55
CA ARG A 8 2.82 44.75 -13.25
C ARG A 8 2.21 44.23 -14.56
N LYS A 9 2.52 42.98 -14.95
CA LYS A 9 1.75 42.27 -15.98
C LYS A 9 0.33 42.00 -15.45
N ARG A 10 -0.66 42.73 -15.98
CA ARG A 10 -2.09 42.46 -15.79
C ARG A 10 -2.46 41.16 -16.51
N ARG A 11 -3.08 40.23 -15.79
CA ARG A 11 -3.90 39.12 -16.35
C ARG A 11 -4.98 39.72 -17.26
N PRO A 12 -5.25 39.17 -18.45
CA PRO A 12 -6.40 39.61 -19.22
C PRO A 12 -7.69 39.12 -18.54
N ALA A 13 -8.64 40.06 -18.40
CA ALA A 13 -9.97 39.81 -17.88
C ALA A 13 -10.74 38.86 -18.83
N ARG A 14 -11.43 37.89 -18.23
CA ARG A 14 -12.41 37.04 -18.91
C ARG A 14 -13.48 37.91 -19.57
N SER A 15 -13.62 37.82 -20.89
CA SER A 15 -14.78 38.35 -21.59
C SER A 15 -16.01 37.51 -21.27
N SER A 16 -17.07 38.19 -20.85
CA SER A 16 -18.42 37.67 -20.65
C SER A 16 -19.01 37.13 -21.95
N SER A 17 -19.19 35.82 -22.06
CA SER A 17 -20.11 35.23 -23.04
C SER A 17 -21.52 35.21 -22.44
N THR A 18 -22.41 35.97 -23.06
CA THR A 18 -23.84 35.98 -22.86
C THR A 18 -24.44 34.58 -22.91
N GLY A 19 -25.36 34.31 -21.97
CA GLY A 19 -26.04 33.03 -21.83
C GLY A 19 -26.85 32.64 -23.06
N ARG A 20 -26.70 31.38 -23.45
CA ARG A 20 -27.67 30.63 -24.24
C ARG A 20 -28.08 29.40 -23.40
N PRO A 21 -29.35 28.98 -23.41
CA PRO A 21 -29.82 27.90 -22.55
C PRO A 21 -29.11 26.59 -22.91
N LEU A 22 -28.77 25.80 -21.88
CA LEU A 22 -28.39 24.41 -22.04
C LEU A 22 -29.63 23.61 -22.49
N GLU A 23 -29.87 23.57 -23.80
CA GLU A 23 -30.63 22.49 -24.42
C GLU A 23 -29.84 21.20 -24.22
N GLY A 24 -30.51 20.19 -23.66
CA GLY A 24 -29.94 18.88 -23.42
C GLY A 24 -29.33 18.31 -24.69
N ALA A 25 -28.05 17.95 -24.62
CA ALA A 25 -27.45 17.07 -25.60
C ALA A 25 -28.14 15.71 -25.47
N LEU A 26 -29.21 15.54 -26.24
CA LEU A 26 -29.68 14.24 -26.69
C LEU A 26 -28.45 13.48 -27.16
N VAL A 27 -28.20 12.37 -26.48
CA VAL A 27 -27.32 11.29 -26.92
C VAL A 27 -27.57 11.11 -28.41
N ALA A 28 -26.56 11.40 -29.24
CA ALA A 28 -26.59 10.97 -30.62
C ALA A 28 -26.69 9.45 -30.58
N THR A 29 -27.87 8.93 -30.88
CA THR A 29 -28.09 7.53 -31.20
C THR A 29 -27.10 7.18 -32.30
N PRO A 30 -26.36 6.07 -32.20
CA PRO A 30 -25.50 5.64 -33.30
C PRO A 30 -26.39 5.48 -34.54
N GLU A 31 -25.99 6.09 -35.65
CA GLU A 31 -26.54 5.73 -36.95
C GLU A 31 -26.26 4.24 -37.13
N VAL A 32 -27.33 3.46 -37.09
CA VAL A 32 -27.32 2.04 -37.45
C VAL A 32 -27.07 2.02 -38.95
N ASP A 33 -25.83 1.79 -39.34
CA ASP A 33 -25.51 1.39 -40.70
C ASP A 33 -26.26 0.08 -40.95
N ASP A 34 -27.19 0.09 -41.90
CA ASP A 34 -28.07 -1.02 -42.27
C ASP A 34 -27.26 -2.06 -43.06
N ALA A 35 -26.20 -2.59 -42.42
CA ALA A 35 -25.50 -3.77 -42.86
C ALA A 35 -26.42 -4.94 -42.54
N LEU A 36 -27.17 -5.38 -43.56
CA LEU A 36 -27.97 -6.61 -43.62
C LEU A 36 -27.55 -7.63 -42.57
N GLN A 37 -28.26 -7.63 -41.43
CA GLN A 37 -28.16 -8.68 -40.43
C GLN A 37 -28.69 -9.95 -41.09
N HIS A 38 -27.80 -10.74 -41.67
CA HIS A 38 -28.12 -12.11 -42.05
C HIS A 38 -28.58 -12.83 -40.78
N PRO A 39 -29.80 -13.41 -40.74
CA PRO A 39 -30.24 -14.19 -39.59
C PRO A 39 -29.23 -15.31 -39.38
N ILE A 40 -28.54 -15.31 -38.23
CA ILE A 40 -27.64 -16.38 -37.84
C ILE A 40 -28.45 -17.67 -37.91
N ALA A 41 -28.06 -18.61 -38.78
CA ALA A 41 -28.79 -19.85 -38.92
C ALA A 41 -28.77 -20.59 -37.57
N ALA A 42 -29.86 -21.26 -37.20
CA ALA A 42 -29.92 -22.01 -35.94
C ALA A 42 -28.77 -23.03 -35.79
N SER A 43 -28.25 -23.54 -36.92
CA SER A 43 -27.06 -24.38 -36.99
C SER A 43 -25.79 -23.67 -36.51
N ASP A 44 -25.61 -22.39 -36.83
CA ASP A 44 -24.43 -21.60 -36.45
C ASP A 44 -24.45 -21.26 -34.96
N VAL A 45 -25.64 -20.98 -34.39
CA VAL A 45 -25.80 -20.78 -32.94
C VAL A 45 -25.43 -22.06 -32.17
N SER A 46 -25.92 -23.22 -32.62
CA SER A 46 -25.66 -24.51 -31.97
C SER A 46 -24.18 -24.91 -32.01
N ARG A 47 -23.50 -24.62 -33.13
CA ARG A 47 -22.08 -24.86 -33.31
C ARG A 47 -21.24 -23.92 -32.43
N GLN A 48 -21.56 -22.62 -32.44
CA GLN A 48 -20.89 -21.66 -31.56
C GLN A 48 -21.07 -22.01 -30.08
N TRP A 49 -22.25 -22.51 -29.68
CA TRP A 49 -22.48 -22.99 -28.32
C TRP A 49 -21.62 -24.20 -27.97
N TRP A 50 -21.51 -25.16 -28.89
CA TRP A 50 -20.67 -26.34 -28.69
C TRP A 50 -19.19 -25.97 -28.55
N ASP A 51 -18.67 -25.15 -29.47
CA ASP A 51 -17.28 -24.68 -29.45
C ASP A 51 -16.99 -23.91 -28.15
N TYR A 52 -17.91 -23.04 -27.72
CA TYR A 52 -17.84 -22.35 -26.43
C TYR A 52 -17.87 -23.31 -25.24
N SER A 53 -18.74 -24.33 -25.26
CA SER A 53 -18.89 -25.27 -24.13
C SER A 53 -17.63 -26.12 -23.93
N VAL A 54 -16.99 -26.54 -25.03
CA VAL A 54 -15.70 -27.26 -25.00
C VAL A 54 -14.61 -26.35 -24.46
N ASP A 55 -14.51 -25.13 -24.98
CA ASP A 55 -13.57 -24.10 -24.51
C ASP A 55 -13.72 -23.79 -23.02
N PHE A 56 -14.95 -23.53 -22.57
CA PHE A 56 -15.28 -23.26 -21.18
C PHE A 56 -14.87 -24.41 -20.27
N ALA A 57 -15.18 -25.66 -20.65
CA ALA A 57 -14.79 -26.83 -19.87
C ALA A 57 -13.26 -26.97 -19.77
N GLN A 58 -12.53 -26.72 -20.87
CA GLN A 58 -11.07 -26.71 -20.87
C GLN A 58 -10.51 -25.62 -19.96
N ARG A 59 -10.95 -24.36 -20.12
CA ARG A 59 -10.52 -23.23 -19.28
C ARG A 59 -10.85 -23.45 -17.81
N TRP A 60 -12.00 -24.03 -17.50
CA TRP A 60 -12.37 -24.38 -16.12
C TRP A 60 -11.41 -25.41 -15.51
N ILE A 61 -11.09 -26.49 -16.24
CA ILE A 61 -10.12 -27.49 -15.79
C ILE A 61 -8.75 -26.85 -15.54
N LEU A 62 -8.29 -26.00 -16.47
CA LEU A 62 -7.02 -25.29 -16.33
C LEU A 62 -7.01 -24.32 -15.16
N PHE A 63 -8.09 -23.56 -14.98
CA PHE A 63 -8.27 -22.64 -13.86
C PHE A 63 -8.23 -23.36 -12.51
N VAL A 64 -8.95 -24.47 -12.37
CA VAL A 64 -8.91 -25.30 -11.14
C VAL A 64 -7.52 -25.90 -10.92
N ASP A 65 -6.83 -26.34 -11.99
CA ASP A 65 -5.43 -26.81 -11.90
C ASP A 65 -4.48 -25.68 -11.45
N ILE A 66 -4.71 -24.44 -11.86
CA ILE A 66 -3.96 -23.27 -11.39
C ILE A 66 -4.21 -23.00 -9.90
N LEU A 67 -5.47 -23.03 -9.44
CA LEU A 67 -5.79 -22.88 -8.01
C LEU A 67 -5.16 -24.00 -7.17
N ARG A 68 -5.12 -25.21 -7.70
CA ARG A 68 -4.45 -26.37 -7.09
C ARG A 68 -2.95 -26.17 -6.97
N GLN A 69 -2.31 -25.73 -8.06
CA GLN A 69 -0.89 -25.39 -8.04
C GLN A 69 -0.57 -24.26 -7.06
N ARG A 70 -1.43 -23.23 -6.99
CA ARG A 70 -1.30 -22.15 -5.99
C ARG A 70 -1.27 -22.73 -4.58
N ALA A 71 -2.23 -23.59 -4.22
CA ALA A 71 -2.31 -24.20 -2.90
C ALA A 71 -1.06 -25.04 -2.58
N ASN A 72 -0.60 -25.85 -3.53
CA ASN A 72 0.59 -26.68 -3.37
C ASN A 72 1.89 -25.88 -3.28
N ASN A 73 2.02 -24.83 -4.10
CA ASN A 73 3.15 -23.91 -4.03
C ASN A 73 3.20 -23.24 -2.66
N MET A 74 2.05 -22.84 -2.11
CA MET A 74 1.99 -22.26 -0.76
C MET A 74 2.32 -23.26 0.34
N LEU A 75 1.82 -24.49 0.26
CA LEU A 75 2.17 -25.54 1.22
C LEU A 75 3.68 -25.83 1.20
N ALA A 76 4.27 -25.97 0.01
CA ALA A 76 5.71 -26.16 -0.14
C ALA A 76 6.50 -24.94 0.38
N HIS A 77 5.97 -23.73 0.19
CA HIS A 77 6.57 -22.50 0.70
C HIS A 77 6.52 -22.42 2.24
N GLU A 78 5.40 -22.80 2.87
CA GLU A 78 5.29 -22.92 4.33
C GLU A 78 6.24 -24.01 4.88
N GLU A 79 6.33 -25.17 4.23
CA GLU A 79 7.25 -26.25 4.61
C GLU A 79 8.72 -25.85 4.52
N ALA A 80 9.07 -25.00 3.56
CA ALA A 80 10.40 -24.41 3.43
C ALA A 80 10.68 -23.31 4.47
N GLY A 81 9.73 -22.99 5.36
CA GLY A 81 9.86 -21.95 6.39
C GLY A 81 9.57 -20.53 5.90
N LEU A 82 8.82 -20.38 4.80
CA LEU A 82 8.48 -19.10 4.15
C LEU A 82 9.73 -18.23 3.88
N PRO A 83 10.69 -18.69 3.07
CA PRO A 83 11.85 -17.86 2.71
C PRO A 83 11.43 -16.56 2.00
N PRO A 84 12.20 -15.47 2.08
CA PRO A 84 11.88 -14.22 1.41
C PRO A 84 11.80 -14.41 -0.12
N LEU A 85 10.84 -13.74 -0.76
CA LEU A 85 10.59 -13.88 -2.20
C LEU A 85 11.35 -12.81 -2.99
N LEU A 86 12.68 -12.88 -2.93
CA LEU A 86 13.57 -12.01 -3.70
C LEU A 86 13.96 -12.68 -5.03
N HIS A 87 13.98 -11.90 -6.10
CA HIS A 87 14.53 -12.32 -7.41
C HIS A 87 16.07 -12.31 -7.43
N PHE A 88 16.69 -11.83 -6.35
CA PHE A 88 18.12 -11.63 -6.22
C PHE A 88 18.70 -12.61 -5.21
N ASP A 89 19.95 -13.03 -5.44
CA ASP A 89 20.72 -13.77 -4.45
C ASP A 89 21.27 -12.82 -3.39
N TYR A 90 21.40 -13.32 -2.17
CA TYR A 90 21.78 -12.52 -1.03
C TYR A 90 22.64 -13.29 -0.03
N GLU A 91 23.41 -12.51 0.74
CA GLU A 91 24.13 -12.96 1.93
C GLU A 91 23.44 -12.37 3.16
N MET A 92 23.15 -13.20 4.17
CA MET A 92 22.64 -12.71 5.45
C MET A 92 23.81 -12.20 6.30
N LEU A 93 23.79 -10.92 6.63
CA LEU A 93 24.86 -10.27 7.40
C LEU A 93 24.60 -10.29 8.89
N LEU A 94 23.37 -9.96 9.29
CA LEU A 94 22.96 -9.88 10.69
C LEU A 94 21.58 -10.51 10.88
N ASP A 95 21.43 -11.24 11.97
CA ASP A 95 20.17 -11.82 12.42
C ASP A 95 19.81 -11.26 13.79
N ALA A 96 18.84 -10.35 13.84
CA ALA A 96 18.46 -9.64 15.05
C ALA A 96 17.80 -10.54 16.10
N ARG A 97 17.45 -11.78 15.78
CA ARG A 97 16.96 -12.76 16.78
C ARG A 97 18.04 -13.13 17.79
N THR A 98 19.30 -12.90 17.44
CA THR A 98 20.48 -13.20 18.26
C THR A 98 21.00 -11.98 19.04
N PHE A 99 20.36 -10.81 18.88
CA PHE A 99 20.75 -9.59 19.60
C PHE A 99 20.31 -9.65 21.07
N GLU A 100 20.90 -8.78 21.89
CA GLU A 100 20.51 -8.60 23.29
C GLU A 100 19.02 -8.23 23.43
N ARG A 101 18.53 -7.39 22.51
CA ARG A 101 17.12 -7.07 22.32
C ARG A 101 16.63 -7.77 21.04
N PRO A 102 16.05 -8.98 21.14
CA PRO A 102 15.80 -9.81 19.98
C PRO A 102 14.61 -9.29 19.17
N ALA A 103 14.79 -9.19 17.85
CA ALA A 103 13.72 -8.91 16.90
C ALA A 103 13.80 -9.89 15.74
N ASN A 104 12.67 -10.25 15.15
CA ASN A 104 12.61 -11.20 14.05
C ASN A 104 13.05 -10.62 12.69
N TYR A 105 13.98 -9.67 12.69
CA TYR A 105 14.48 -9.00 11.50
C TYR A 105 15.89 -9.50 11.15
N ALA A 106 16.26 -9.45 9.87
CA ALA A 106 17.61 -9.74 9.42
C ALA A 106 18.03 -8.78 8.31
N LEU A 107 19.32 -8.45 8.28
CA LEU A 107 19.94 -7.63 7.24
C LEU A 107 20.57 -8.54 6.19
N LEU A 108 20.18 -8.32 4.94
CA LEU A 108 20.74 -9.00 3.78
C LEU A 108 21.59 -8.03 2.95
N ARG A 109 22.68 -8.53 2.37
CA ARG A 109 23.40 -7.89 1.28
C ARG A 109 22.99 -8.53 -0.04
N ILE A 110 22.54 -7.72 -0.99
CA ILE A 110 22.20 -8.21 -2.33
C ILE A 110 23.49 -8.37 -3.14
N THR A 111 23.63 -9.51 -3.84
CA THR A 111 24.88 -9.88 -4.53
C THR A 111 24.70 -9.96 -6.05
N ARG A 112 23.85 -10.87 -6.53
CA ARG A 112 23.64 -11.14 -7.96
C ARG A 112 22.16 -11.28 -8.33
N CYS A 113 21.86 -11.14 -9.62
CA CYS A 113 20.54 -11.37 -10.21
C CYS A 113 20.69 -12.45 -11.30
N GLY A 114 20.45 -13.71 -10.95
CA GLY A 114 20.72 -14.83 -11.85
C GLY A 114 22.20 -14.93 -12.20
N THR A 115 22.57 -14.84 -13.48
CA THR A 115 23.97 -14.84 -13.93
C THR A 115 24.61 -13.45 -13.94
N ASP A 116 23.87 -12.38 -13.60
CA ASP A 116 24.37 -11.01 -13.61
C ASP A 116 24.94 -10.64 -12.23
N HIS A 117 26.25 -10.48 -12.14
CA HIS A 117 26.96 -10.04 -10.94
C HIS A 117 26.80 -8.52 -10.77
N LEU A 118 25.58 -8.08 -10.46
CA LEU A 118 25.23 -6.65 -10.37
C LEU A 118 26.09 -5.89 -9.35
N GLU A 119 26.63 -6.56 -8.31
CA GLU A 119 27.57 -5.95 -7.37
C GLU A 119 28.87 -5.45 -8.03
N GLU A 120 29.31 -6.06 -9.14
CA GLU A 120 30.49 -5.60 -9.89
C GLU A 120 30.26 -4.25 -10.58
N ARG A 121 28.99 -3.85 -10.74
CA ARG A 121 28.58 -2.58 -11.35
C ARG A 121 28.40 -1.46 -10.33
N VAL A 122 28.56 -1.76 -9.04
CA VAL A 122 28.49 -0.77 -7.97
C VAL A 122 29.64 0.21 -8.10
N LYS A 123 29.33 1.50 -8.06
CA LYS A 123 30.31 2.58 -8.16
C LYS A 123 31.06 2.69 -6.83
N ALA A 124 32.38 2.83 -6.90
CA ALA A 124 33.19 3.08 -5.72
C ALA A 124 32.74 4.39 -5.03
N GLY A 125 32.48 4.32 -3.72
CA GLY A 125 32.05 5.46 -2.91
C GLY A 125 30.60 5.89 -3.11
N ALA A 126 29.78 5.14 -3.85
CA ALA A 126 28.35 5.44 -3.97
C ALA A 126 27.61 5.16 -2.67
N THR A 127 26.64 6.03 -2.35
CA THR A 127 25.81 5.92 -1.16
C THR A 127 25.08 4.57 -1.13
N PRO A 128 25.20 3.77 -0.05
CA PRO A 128 24.47 2.51 0.07
C PRO A 128 22.97 2.75 0.22
N VAL A 129 22.16 1.79 -0.24
CA VAL A 129 20.69 1.82 -0.13
C VAL A 129 20.23 0.61 0.68
N ILE A 130 19.39 0.84 1.69
CA ILE A 130 18.71 -0.21 2.46
C ILE A 130 17.23 -0.16 2.08
N VAL A 131 16.73 -1.23 1.46
CA VAL A 131 15.30 -1.40 1.19
C VAL A 131 14.64 -2.13 2.35
N ILE A 132 13.54 -1.57 2.86
CA ILE A 132 12.78 -2.09 4.00
C ILE A 132 11.34 -2.28 3.55
N ASP A 133 10.90 -3.54 3.59
CA ASP A 133 9.57 -3.92 3.14
C ASP A 133 8.51 -3.82 4.24
N PRO A 134 7.24 -3.61 3.87
CA PRO A 134 6.17 -3.46 4.83
C PRO A 134 5.85 -4.77 5.54
N ARG A 135 5.75 -4.74 6.87
CA ARG A 135 5.20 -5.84 7.65
C ARG A 135 3.66 -5.77 7.76
N ALA A 136 2.99 -5.53 6.64
CA ALA A 136 1.54 -5.36 6.55
C ALA A 136 0.77 -6.71 6.46
N GLY A 137 1.23 -7.71 7.21
CA GLY A 137 0.68 -9.08 7.23
C GLY A 137 1.21 -10.04 6.17
N HIS A 138 1.83 -9.54 5.11
CA HIS A 138 2.56 -10.34 4.11
C HIS A 138 4.03 -10.56 4.52
N GLY A 139 4.69 -11.48 3.83
CA GLY A 139 6.15 -11.67 3.91
C GLY A 139 6.97 -10.61 3.17
N PRO A 140 8.28 -10.52 3.45
CA PRO A 140 9.19 -9.62 2.77
C PRO A 140 9.54 -10.13 1.35
N GLY A 141 9.95 -9.21 0.51
CA GLY A 141 10.45 -9.44 -0.85
C GLY A 141 9.80 -8.57 -1.92
N ILE A 142 8.77 -7.79 -1.62
CA ILE A 142 8.02 -6.98 -2.60
C ILE A 142 8.91 -5.95 -3.30
N GLY A 143 9.81 -5.27 -2.56
CA GLY A 143 10.76 -4.31 -3.12
C GLY A 143 11.87 -4.93 -4.01
N GLY A 144 11.97 -6.26 -4.04
CA GLY A 144 12.95 -7.03 -4.82
C GLY A 144 12.33 -8.21 -5.58
N PHE A 145 11.01 -8.22 -5.78
CA PHE A 145 10.26 -9.37 -6.29
C PHE A 145 10.55 -9.67 -7.76
N LYS A 146 10.99 -8.66 -8.51
CA LYS A 146 11.36 -8.73 -9.93
C LYS A 146 12.70 -8.07 -10.15
N ARG A 147 13.33 -8.35 -11.30
CA ARG A 147 14.52 -7.61 -11.73
C ARG A 147 14.25 -6.11 -11.85
N ASP A 148 13.13 -5.71 -12.47
CA ASP A 148 12.69 -4.32 -12.51
C ASP A 148 11.91 -3.98 -11.22
N SER A 149 12.67 -3.71 -10.16
CA SER A 149 12.20 -3.37 -8.81
C SER A 149 13.09 -2.30 -8.20
N GLU A 150 12.79 -1.84 -6.99
CA GLU A 150 13.60 -0.85 -6.27
C GLU A 150 15.04 -1.33 -6.07
N VAL A 151 15.22 -2.59 -5.67
CA VAL A 151 16.54 -3.24 -5.56
C VAL A 151 17.27 -3.22 -6.91
N GLY A 152 16.57 -3.61 -7.98
CA GLY A 152 17.15 -3.62 -9.32
C GLY A 152 17.52 -2.23 -9.83
N MET A 153 16.70 -1.21 -9.56
CA MET A 153 16.97 0.17 -9.96
C MET A 153 18.16 0.73 -9.19
N ALA A 154 18.26 0.49 -7.88
CA ALA A 154 19.38 0.96 -7.06
C ALA A 154 20.71 0.34 -7.51
N LEU A 155 20.74 -0.97 -7.79
CA LEU A 155 21.89 -1.63 -8.38
C LEU A 155 22.23 -1.07 -9.78
N SER A 156 21.21 -0.80 -10.61
CA SER A 156 21.42 -0.28 -11.96
C SER A 156 21.98 1.14 -11.99
N GLU A 157 21.67 1.97 -10.99
CA GLU A 157 22.24 3.30 -10.80
C GLU A 157 23.61 3.27 -10.11
N GLY A 158 24.07 2.08 -9.71
CA GLY A 158 25.41 1.81 -9.19
C GLY A 158 25.56 1.93 -7.67
N HIS A 159 24.46 1.83 -6.92
CA HIS A 159 24.49 1.84 -5.46
C HIS A 159 24.68 0.43 -4.89
N PRO A 160 25.47 0.25 -3.81
CA PRO A 160 25.41 -0.97 -3.01
C PRO A 160 24.02 -1.14 -2.39
N VAL A 161 23.42 -2.33 -2.50
CA VAL A 161 22.05 -2.57 -2.02
C VAL A 161 22.01 -3.60 -0.90
N TYR A 162 21.30 -3.24 0.15
CA TYR A 162 20.95 -4.07 1.28
C TYR A 162 19.43 -4.18 1.38
N PHE A 163 18.98 -5.25 2.01
CA PHE A 163 17.56 -5.52 2.14
C PHE A 163 17.27 -6.00 3.56
N VAL A 164 16.26 -5.40 4.19
CA VAL A 164 15.79 -5.84 5.50
C VAL A 164 14.64 -6.81 5.29
N ILE A 165 14.81 -8.03 5.80
CA ILE A 165 13.75 -9.03 5.88
C ILE A 165 13.28 -9.17 7.33
N PHE A 166 12.13 -9.82 7.49
CA PHE A 166 11.64 -10.29 8.77
C PHE A 166 11.17 -11.74 8.63
N PHE A 167 11.28 -12.53 9.70
CA PHE A 167 10.89 -13.93 9.74
C PHE A 167 9.39 -14.08 10.03
N PRO A 168 8.76 -15.21 9.67
CA PRO A 168 7.32 -15.43 9.84
C PRO A 168 6.79 -15.27 11.25
N ILE A 169 7.60 -15.62 12.26
CA ILE A 169 7.21 -15.62 13.67
C ILE A 169 8.02 -14.54 14.39
N PRO A 170 7.37 -13.62 15.12
CA PRO A 170 8.05 -12.63 15.96
C PRO A 170 8.82 -13.30 17.10
N CYS A 171 9.86 -12.62 17.62
CA CYS A 171 10.46 -13.01 18.88
C CYS A 171 9.45 -12.85 20.03
N PRO A 172 9.47 -13.71 21.07
CA PRO A 172 8.56 -13.57 22.21
C PRO A 172 8.71 -12.21 22.89
N GLY A 173 7.60 -11.49 23.06
CA GLY A 173 7.58 -10.17 23.71
C GLY A 173 8.27 -9.05 22.92
N GLN A 174 8.64 -9.28 21.66
CA GLN A 174 9.22 -8.28 20.77
C GLN A 174 8.36 -7.02 20.74
N THR A 175 8.95 -5.87 20.98
CA THR A 175 8.27 -4.57 20.92
C THR A 175 8.63 -3.80 19.65
N LEU A 176 7.90 -2.72 19.36
CA LEU A 176 8.28 -1.80 18.30
C LEU A 176 9.68 -1.21 18.54
N GLY A 177 10.03 -0.97 19.80
CA GLY A 177 11.36 -0.51 20.18
C GLY A 177 12.49 -1.50 19.89
N ASP A 178 12.25 -2.80 20.10
CA ASP A 178 13.21 -3.83 19.73
C ASP A 178 13.46 -3.86 18.22
N VAL A 179 12.41 -3.66 17.42
CA VAL A 179 12.54 -3.52 15.96
C VAL A 179 13.34 -2.29 15.57
N LEU A 180 13.01 -1.11 16.12
CA LEU A 180 13.77 0.10 15.80
C LEU A 180 15.24 -0.03 16.24
N ASN A 181 15.50 -0.69 17.36
CA ASN A 181 16.86 -0.99 17.80
C ASN A 181 17.60 -1.93 16.81
N ALA A 182 16.94 -2.96 16.30
CA ALA A 182 17.51 -3.83 15.27
C ALA A 182 17.81 -3.07 13.97
N LEU A 183 16.86 -2.26 13.48
CA LEU A 183 17.05 -1.42 12.30
C LEU A 183 18.21 -0.43 12.49
N ARG A 184 18.32 0.19 13.67
CA ARG A 184 19.45 1.06 14.03
C ARG A 184 20.79 0.35 13.88
N ILE A 185 20.91 -0.85 14.43
CA ILE A 185 22.14 -1.67 14.32
C ILE A 185 22.43 -2.00 12.86
N PHE A 186 21.41 -2.31 12.05
CA PHE A 186 21.60 -2.58 10.62
C PHE A 186 22.12 -1.35 9.86
N VAL A 187 21.57 -0.17 10.14
CA VAL A 187 22.07 1.08 9.53
C VAL A 187 23.52 1.34 9.91
N GLN A 188 23.89 1.13 11.18
CA GLN A 188 25.27 1.27 11.66
C GLN A 188 26.22 0.27 10.99
N GLU A 189 25.81 -0.99 10.84
CA GLU A 189 26.59 -2.03 10.16
C GLU A 189 26.83 -1.66 8.68
N VAL A 190 25.78 -1.21 7.98
CA VAL A 190 25.92 -0.78 6.58
C VAL A 190 26.84 0.44 6.50
N ALA A 191 26.64 1.46 7.34
CA ALA A 191 27.51 2.64 7.34
C ALA A 191 28.98 2.26 7.61
N SER A 192 29.24 1.35 8.56
CA SER A 192 30.60 0.87 8.86
C SER A 192 31.26 0.16 7.69
N ARG A 193 30.49 -0.47 6.80
CA ARG A 193 31.01 -1.14 5.59
C ARG A 193 31.30 -0.18 4.44
N HIS A 194 30.79 1.04 4.51
CA HIS A 194 30.88 2.06 3.46
C HIS A 194 31.51 3.36 3.98
N ASP A 195 32.65 3.24 4.68
CA ASP A 195 33.46 4.38 5.16
C ASP A 195 32.69 5.40 6.03
N GLY A 196 31.66 4.94 6.75
CA GLY A 196 30.81 5.77 7.60
C GLY A 196 29.72 6.54 6.83
N GLN A 197 29.53 6.30 5.53
CA GLN A 197 28.45 6.91 4.76
C GLN A 197 27.09 6.43 5.26
N ALA A 198 26.20 7.37 5.59
CA ALA A 198 24.83 7.06 6.00
C ALA A 198 24.04 6.50 4.80
N PRO A 199 23.44 5.31 4.89
CA PRO A 199 22.67 4.72 3.80
C PRO A 199 21.37 5.49 3.54
N VAL A 200 20.90 5.44 2.29
CA VAL A 200 19.52 5.81 1.96
C VAL A 200 18.58 4.73 2.49
N LEU A 201 17.58 5.13 3.28
CA LEU A 201 16.55 4.26 3.82
C LEU A 201 15.33 4.30 2.91
N TYR A 202 15.06 3.19 2.23
CA TYR A 202 13.96 3.02 1.29
C TYR A 202 12.82 2.27 1.99
N GLY A 203 11.85 3.00 2.54
CA GLY A 203 10.73 2.45 3.29
C GLY A 203 9.47 2.31 2.44
N ASN A 204 8.96 1.08 2.36
CA ASN A 204 7.76 0.77 1.59
C ASN A 204 6.54 0.62 2.50
N CYS A 205 5.45 1.30 2.17
CA CYS A 205 4.19 1.26 2.90
C CYS A 205 4.37 1.39 4.41
N GLN A 206 4.12 0.33 5.18
CA GLN A 206 4.32 0.30 6.62
C GLN A 206 5.76 0.67 7.03
N ALA A 207 6.77 0.19 6.30
CA ALA A 207 8.16 0.46 6.64
C ALA A 207 8.53 1.95 6.48
N GLY A 208 7.74 2.74 5.75
CA GLY A 208 8.00 4.17 5.66
C GLY A 208 7.82 4.91 6.99
N TRP A 209 6.82 4.56 7.80
CA TRP A 209 6.73 5.15 9.14
C TRP A 209 7.79 4.55 10.08
N GLU A 210 8.23 3.30 9.91
CA GLU A 210 9.35 2.72 10.67
C GLU A 210 10.64 3.51 10.39
N VAL A 211 10.91 3.83 9.12
CA VAL A 211 12.02 4.70 8.70
C VAL A 211 11.91 6.09 9.33
N MET A 212 10.71 6.68 9.37
CA MET A 212 10.50 7.98 10.00
C MET A 212 10.71 7.95 11.51
N LEU A 213 10.22 6.92 12.21
CA LEU A 213 10.46 6.72 13.63
C LEU A 213 11.96 6.56 13.92
N LEU A 214 12.66 5.77 13.11
CA LEU A 214 14.11 5.57 13.22
C LEU A 214 14.88 6.87 12.97
N ALA A 215 14.51 7.63 11.94
CA ALA A 215 15.17 8.89 11.58
C ALA A 215 14.94 9.99 12.63
N ALA A 216 13.77 9.99 13.28
CA ALA A 216 13.42 10.94 14.35
C ALA A 216 13.82 10.45 15.75
N TYR A 217 14.46 9.28 15.83
CA TYR A 217 14.89 8.72 17.10
C TYR A 217 15.96 9.62 17.75
N CYS A 218 15.62 10.22 18.89
CA CYS A 218 15.99 9.44 20.07
C CYS A 218 17.29 9.68 20.85
N CYS A 219 17.76 8.52 21.29
CA CYS A 219 19.05 8.21 21.86
C CYS A 219 20.24 8.54 20.96
N GLU A 220 20.11 8.37 19.65
CA GLU A 220 21.25 8.28 18.76
C GLU A 220 20.83 8.61 17.33
N HIS A 221 21.52 9.58 16.71
CA HIS A 221 21.20 10.03 15.36
C HIS A 221 21.72 9.01 14.34
N VAL A 222 20.85 8.08 13.95
CA VAL A 222 21.11 7.09 12.92
C VAL A 222 20.14 7.34 11.77
N SER A 223 20.28 8.50 11.13
CA SER A 223 19.40 8.93 10.03
C SER A 223 20.20 9.16 8.76
N GLY A 224 19.85 8.43 7.70
CA GLY A 224 20.24 8.75 6.34
C GLY A 224 19.11 9.45 5.59
N PHE A 225 19.32 9.65 4.29
CA PHE A 225 18.31 10.10 3.36
C PHE A 225 17.11 9.13 3.39
N SER A 226 15.88 9.62 3.57
CA SER A 226 14.68 8.76 3.68
C SER A 226 13.85 8.82 2.40
N VAL A 227 13.48 7.68 1.83
CA VAL A 227 12.53 7.57 0.72
C VAL A 227 11.34 6.76 1.17
N LEU A 228 10.15 7.35 1.08
CA LEU A 228 8.90 6.81 1.60
C LEU A 228 7.95 6.55 0.43
N ASN A 229 7.71 5.28 0.11
CA ASN A 229 6.88 4.90 -1.04
C ASN A 229 5.53 4.40 -0.53
N GLY A 230 4.44 5.05 -0.97
CA GLY A 230 3.08 4.69 -0.57
C GLY A 230 2.96 4.53 0.95
N SER A 231 3.56 5.42 1.73
CA SER A 231 3.69 5.27 3.18
C SER A 231 2.73 6.21 3.91
N PRO A 232 1.91 5.72 4.87
CA PRO A 232 0.98 6.56 5.61
C PRO A 232 1.70 7.20 6.80
N LEU A 233 1.61 8.53 6.91
CA LEU A 233 2.16 9.29 8.05
C LEU A 233 1.10 10.17 8.74
N SER A 234 0.00 10.47 8.05
CA SER A 234 -1.19 11.10 8.62
C SER A 234 -2.36 10.13 8.50
N TYR A 235 -2.69 9.43 9.59
CA TYR A 235 -3.54 8.24 9.56
C TYR A 235 -5.04 8.58 9.48
N TRP A 236 -5.43 9.72 10.03
CA TRP A 236 -6.82 10.22 10.00
C TRP A 236 -7.14 10.99 8.71
N SER A 237 -6.11 11.52 8.03
CA SER A 237 -6.25 12.25 6.79
C SER A 237 -6.81 11.36 5.68
N GLY A 238 -7.73 11.91 4.89
CA GLY A 238 -8.39 11.19 3.82
C GLY A 238 -9.70 11.84 3.42
N GLU A 239 -10.14 11.50 2.21
CA GLU A 239 -11.40 11.96 1.64
C GLU A 239 -12.40 10.79 1.55
N SER A 240 -13.69 11.12 1.67
CA SER A 240 -14.78 10.17 1.52
C SER A 240 -14.71 9.46 0.17
N GLY A 241 -14.82 8.13 0.18
CA GLY A 241 -14.72 7.30 -1.02
C GLY A 241 -13.30 7.09 -1.55
N VAL A 242 -12.28 7.77 -1.02
CA VAL A 242 -10.88 7.59 -1.43
C VAL A 242 -10.19 6.57 -0.54
N ASN A 243 -10.31 6.70 0.79
CA ASN A 243 -9.60 5.84 1.73
C ASN A 243 -10.47 5.39 2.93
N PRO A 244 -11.38 4.43 2.73
CA PRO A 244 -12.33 4.03 3.76
C PRO A 244 -11.70 3.25 4.94
N MET A 245 -10.46 2.73 4.80
CA MET A 245 -9.82 1.95 5.87
C MET A 245 -9.57 2.74 7.15
N ARG A 246 -9.38 4.06 7.05
CA ARG A 246 -9.17 4.93 8.22
C ARG A 246 -10.34 4.87 9.23
N LEU A 247 -11.53 4.47 8.78
CA LEU A 247 -12.73 4.37 9.62
C LEU A 247 -12.81 3.04 10.38
N LEU A 248 -12.08 2.01 9.97
CA LEU A 248 -12.21 0.65 10.52
C LEU A 248 -11.95 0.62 12.03
N GLY A 249 -10.98 1.40 12.51
CA GLY A 249 -10.69 1.54 13.94
C GLY A 249 -11.87 2.11 14.75
N GLY A 250 -12.71 2.95 14.15
CA GLY A 250 -13.96 3.40 14.77
C GLY A 250 -14.95 2.25 14.95
N PHE A 251 -15.20 1.48 13.89
CA PHE A 251 -16.18 0.40 13.94
C PHE A 251 -15.76 -0.80 14.79
N SER A 252 -14.46 -1.05 14.96
CA SER A 252 -13.95 -2.09 15.86
C SER A 252 -13.92 -1.69 17.33
N GLY A 253 -14.25 -0.44 17.66
CA GLY A 253 -14.07 0.10 19.01
C GLY A 253 -12.60 0.32 19.38
N GLY A 254 -11.73 0.47 18.38
CA GLY A 254 -10.31 0.73 18.55
C GLY A 254 -9.43 -0.51 18.51
N VAL A 255 -8.37 -0.49 19.32
CA VAL A 255 -7.27 -1.48 19.33
C VAL A 255 -7.60 -2.79 20.05
N TRP A 256 -8.57 -2.80 20.98
CA TRP A 256 -8.84 -3.96 21.85
C TRP A 256 -9.11 -5.27 21.11
N LEU A 257 -9.75 -5.21 19.94
CA LEU A 257 -10.01 -6.41 19.14
C LEU A 257 -8.70 -7.00 18.58
N ALA A 258 -7.74 -6.15 18.21
CA ALA A 258 -6.42 -6.58 17.78
C ALA A 258 -5.65 -7.22 18.95
N ASN A 259 -5.72 -6.64 20.15
CA ASN A 259 -5.15 -7.22 21.36
C ASN A 259 -5.80 -8.57 21.69
N LEU A 260 -7.14 -8.67 21.63
CA LEU A 260 -7.87 -9.92 21.83
C LEU A 260 -7.45 -11.02 20.86
N LEU A 261 -7.35 -10.71 19.56
CA LEU A 261 -6.92 -11.69 18.57
C LEU A 261 -5.47 -12.15 18.81
N ALA A 262 -4.60 -11.25 19.27
CA ALA A 262 -3.22 -11.59 19.63
C ALA A 262 -3.13 -12.45 20.89
N ASP A 263 -3.93 -12.16 21.92
CA ASP A 263 -4.04 -12.98 23.14
C ASP A 263 -4.57 -14.38 22.84
N LEU A 264 -5.62 -14.50 22.03
CA LEU A 264 -6.13 -15.78 21.52
C LEU A 264 -5.10 -16.53 20.66
N GLY A 265 -4.27 -15.79 19.92
CA GLY A 265 -3.14 -16.30 19.14
C GLY A 265 -1.90 -16.67 19.98
N ASN A 266 -2.04 -16.70 21.32
CA ASN A 266 -0.97 -17.01 22.26
C ASN A 266 0.21 -16.03 22.14
N GLY A 267 -0.10 -14.73 22.17
CA GLY A 267 0.86 -13.62 22.08
C GLY A 267 1.27 -13.24 20.66
N ARG A 268 0.62 -13.80 19.64
CA ARG A 268 0.91 -13.56 18.22
C ARG A 268 -0.36 -13.17 17.49
N PHE A 269 -0.28 -12.13 16.69
CA PHE A 269 -1.36 -11.74 15.80
C PHE A 269 -1.11 -12.23 14.39
N ASP A 270 -2.14 -12.84 13.80
CA ASP A 270 -2.07 -13.40 12.45
C ASP A 270 -2.24 -12.31 11.38
N GLY A 271 -1.19 -12.06 10.60
CA GLY A 271 -1.20 -11.08 9.51
C GLY A 271 -2.25 -11.35 8.44
N ALA A 272 -2.81 -12.56 8.35
CA ALA A 272 -3.90 -12.89 7.45
C ALA A 272 -5.13 -11.97 7.63
N TRP A 273 -5.38 -11.46 8.85
CA TRP A 273 -6.44 -10.48 9.10
C TRP A 273 -6.15 -9.13 8.42
N LEU A 274 -4.90 -8.69 8.38
CA LEU A 274 -4.50 -7.47 7.66
C LEU A 274 -4.64 -7.66 6.15
N VAL A 275 -4.20 -8.81 5.64
CA VAL A 275 -4.34 -9.13 4.21
C VAL A 275 -5.81 -9.19 3.79
N GLN A 276 -6.67 -9.72 4.66
CA GLN A 276 -8.10 -9.75 4.42
C GLN A 276 -8.71 -8.34 4.32
N ASN A 277 -8.26 -7.39 5.13
CA ASN A 277 -8.70 -5.99 5.02
C ASN A 277 -8.35 -5.39 3.64
N PHE A 278 -7.17 -5.70 3.10
CA PHE A 278 -6.80 -5.27 1.74
C PHE A 278 -7.68 -5.90 0.65
N GLN A 279 -8.13 -7.15 0.80
CA GLN A 279 -9.08 -7.75 -0.15
C GLN A 279 -10.46 -7.10 -0.09
N PHE A 280 -10.95 -6.74 1.10
CA PHE A 280 -12.24 -6.09 1.26
C PHE A 280 -12.27 -4.63 0.81
N LEU A 281 -11.11 -4.02 0.61
CA LEU A 281 -11.03 -2.68 0.04
C LEU A 281 -11.47 -2.61 -1.42
N LYS A 282 -11.07 -3.58 -2.24
CA LYS A 282 -11.44 -3.67 -3.67
C LYS A 282 -11.84 -5.10 -4.00
N PRO A 283 -13.01 -5.59 -3.51
CA PRO A 283 -13.47 -6.94 -3.77
C PRO A 283 -13.67 -7.21 -5.27
N GLU A 284 -14.04 -6.20 -6.05
CA GLU A 284 -14.17 -6.29 -7.51
C GLU A 284 -12.85 -6.75 -8.16
N SER A 285 -11.72 -6.17 -7.75
CA SER A 285 -10.40 -6.57 -8.28
C SER A 285 -9.87 -7.83 -7.61
N ALA A 286 -10.03 -7.98 -6.29
CA ALA A 286 -9.44 -9.07 -5.51
C ALA A 286 -10.15 -10.43 -5.70
N LEU A 287 -11.48 -10.42 -5.92
CA LEU A 287 -12.31 -11.62 -6.03
C LEU A 287 -12.94 -11.80 -7.41
N GLY A 288 -13.21 -10.72 -8.14
CA GLY A 288 -13.79 -10.75 -9.49
C GLY A 288 -12.73 -10.81 -10.57
N GLU A 289 -12.16 -9.64 -10.90
CA GLU A 289 -11.24 -9.44 -12.03
C GLU A 289 -10.06 -10.41 -11.97
N LYS A 290 -9.38 -10.51 -10.82
CA LYS A 290 -8.21 -11.39 -10.65
C LYS A 290 -8.47 -12.83 -11.07
N PHE A 291 -9.57 -13.44 -10.58
CA PHE A 291 -9.87 -14.83 -10.89
C PHE A 291 -10.46 -14.99 -12.29
N TYR A 292 -11.28 -14.03 -12.74
CA TYR A 292 -11.80 -14.05 -14.10
C TYR A 292 -10.70 -13.91 -15.14
N THR A 293 -9.72 -13.03 -14.97
CA THR A 293 -8.59 -12.86 -15.89
C THR A 293 -7.83 -14.18 -16.07
N VAL A 294 -7.57 -14.90 -14.99
CA VAL A 294 -6.90 -16.22 -15.05
C VAL A 294 -7.81 -17.28 -15.67
N PHE A 295 -9.11 -17.24 -15.40
CA PHE A 295 -10.07 -18.15 -16.02
C PHE A 295 -10.28 -17.86 -17.52
N ALA A 296 -10.19 -16.60 -17.93
CA ALA A 296 -10.42 -16.15 -19.29
C ALA A 296 -9.24 -16.48 -20.22
N ASP A 297 -8.01 -16.41 -19.70
CA ASP A 297 -6.76 -16.73 -20.42
C ASP A 297 -5.76 -17.48 -19.50
N PRO A 298 -6.07 -18.74 -19.11
CA PRO A 298 -5.26 -19.48 -18.14
C PRO A 298 -3.84 -19.77 -18.64
N GLU A 299 -3.63 -19.88 -19.95
CA GLU A 299 -2.33 -20.16 -20.54
C GLU A 299 -1.37 -18.99 -20.37
N ARG A 300 -1.82 -17.74 -20.62
CA ARG A 300 -0.95 -16.56 -20.48
C ARG A 300 -0.84 -16.07 -19.04
N GLU A 301 -1.90 -16.24 -18.25
CA GLU A 301 -2.00 -15.62 -16.93
C GLU A 301 -1.46 -16.51 -15.80
N ARG A 302 -1.32 -17.82 -16.03
CA ARG A 302 -0.89 -18.79 -15.02
C ARG A 302 0.40 -18.39 -14.31
N GLU A 303 1.47 -18.11 -15.04
CA GLU A 303 2.78 -17.87 -14.42
C GLU A 303 2.76 -16.59 -13.58
N ARG A 304 2.23 -15.50 -14.16
CA ARG A 304 2.06 -14.21 -13.48
C ARG A 304 1.23 -14.34 -12.21
N PHE A 305 0.11 -15.06 -12.28
CA PHE A 305 -0.78 -15.30 -11.14
C PHE A 305 -0.09 -16.13 -10.06
N LEU A 306 0.48 -17.29 -10.42
CA LEU A 306 1.13 -18.18 -9.45
C LEU A 306 2.34 -17.53 -8.78
N GLU A 307 3.12 -16.74 -9.51
CA GLU A 307 4.24 -15.99 -8.96
C GLU A 307 3.73 -15.01 -7.91
N PHE A 308 2.80 -14.12 -8.26
CA PHE A 308 2.24 -13.14 -7.33
C PHE A 308 1.55 -13.77 -6.12
N GLU A 309 0.81 -14.87 -6.31
CA GLU A 309 0.09 -15.55 -5.24
C GLU A 309 1.03 -16.15 -4.18
N ARG A 310 2.29 -16.45 -4.52
CA ARG A 310 3.29 -16.89 -3.53
C ARG A 310 3.56 -15.82 -2.49
N TRP A 311 3.58 -14.55 -2.91
CA TRP A 311 3.74 -13.42 -1.99
C TRP A 311 2.42 -13.08 -1.30
N TRP A 312 1.32 -12.97 -2.06
CA TRP A 312 0.02 -12.54 -1.54
C TRP A 312 -0.54 -13.47 -0.44
N ASN A 313 -0.24 -14.78 -0.50
CA ASN A 313 -0.72 -15.75 0.48
C ASN A 313 0.33 -16.13 1.53
N GLY A 314 1.50 -15.46 1.55
CA GLY A 314 2.51 -15.64 2.59
C GLY A 314 2.19 -14.80 3.82
N PHE A 315 1.44 -15.37 4.77
CA PHE A 315 0.97 -14.64 5.97
C PHE A 315 1.97 -14.71 7.12
N TYR A 316 2.40 -13.54 7.60
CA TYR A 316 3.41 -13.38 8.65
C TYR A 316 2.75 -12.86 9.92
N PHE A 317 3.28 -13.27 11.07
CA PHE A 317 2.75 -12.88 12.37
C PHE A 317 3.40 -11.59 12.86
N LEU A 318 2.67 -10.84 13.68
CA LEU A 318 3.18 -9.75 14.50
C LEU A 318 3.12 -10.16 15.96
N SER A 319 4.02 -9.64 16.79
CA SER A 319 3.86 -9.79 18.24
C SER A 319 2.64 -8.99 18.70
N ARG A 320 2.09 -9.35 19.86
CA ARG A 320 1.03 -8.58 20.50
C ARG A 320 1.49 -7.14 20.78
N GLU A 321 2.67 -7.00 21.38
CA GLU A 321 3.22 -5.73 21.82
C GLU A 321 3.44 -4.75 20.65
N GLU A 322 4.02 -5.22 19.53
CA GLU A 322 4.17 -4.40 18.33
C GLU A 322 2.83 -3.99 17.75
N LEU A 323 1.90 -4.95 17.57
CA LEU A 323 0.63 -4.66 16.94
C LEU A 323 -0.18 -3.64 17.74
N VAL A 324 -0.26 -3.82 19.06
CA VAL A 324 -1.00 -2.92 19.93
C VAL A 324 -0.38 -1.52 19.86
N ALA A 325 0.95 -1.40 19.94
CA ALA A 325 1.61 -0.11 19.80
C ALA A 325 1.32 0.55 18.43
N ILE A 326 1.45 -0.20 17.33
CA ILE A 326 1.19 0.29 15.98
C ILE A 326 -0.26 0.79 15.82
N VAL A 327 -1.24 -0.02 16.21
CA VAL A 327 -2.66 0.34 16.03
C VAL A 327 -3.05 1.48 16.97
N GLN A 328 -2.65 1.39 18.24
CA GLN A 328 -3.00 2.37 19.26
C GLN A 328 -2.35 3.72 19.01
N ASP A 329 -1.05 3.75 18.72
CA ASP A 329 -0.31 5.02 18.66
C ASP A 329 -0.35 5.62 17.27
N LEU A 330 -0.28 4.81 16.22
CA LEU A 330 -0.24 5.31 14.84
C LEU A 330 -1.64 5.43 14.25
N PHE A 331 -2.32 4.32 13.98
CA PHE A 331 -3.55 4.34 13.19
C PHE A 331 -4.75 4.96 13.90
N VAL A 332 -5.00 4.57 15.15
CA VAL A 332 -6.12 5.09 15.95
C VAL A 332 -5.71 6.35 16.69
N GLY A 333 -4.49 6.41 17.23
CA GLY A 333 -4.00 7.53 18.03
C GLY A 333 -3.49 8.73 17.24
N ASN A 334 -3.04 8.51 15.99
CA ASN A 334 -2.42 9.51 15.10
C ASN A 334 -1.29 10.30 15.77
N LYS A 335 -0.53 9.63 16.65
CA LYS A 335 0.46 10.24 17.53
C LYS A 335 1.75 10.66 16.83
N LEU A 336 1.96 10.19 15.60
CA LEU A 336 3.20 10.46 14.85
C LEU A 336 3.30 11.93 14.45
N GLU A 337 2.21 12.51 13.94
CA GLU A 337 2.19 13.93 13.55
C GLU A 337 2.09 14.88 14.75
N THR A 338 1.66 14.40 15.92
CA THR A 338 1.62 15.17 17.18
C THR A 338 2.89 15.04 18.03
N GLY A 339 3.82 14.16 17.65
CA GLY A 339 5.05 13.90 18.41
C GLY A 339 4.82 13.22 19.75
N GLU A 340 3.76 12.43 19.87
CA GLU A 340 3.36 11.71 21.10
C GLU A 340 3.78 10.22 21.10
N VAL A 341 4.39 9.72 20.00
CA VAL A 341 4.83 8.31 19.92
C VAL A 341 5.98 8.08 20.90
N HIS A 342 5.81 7.07 21.75
CA HIS A 342 6.82 6.62 22.70
C HIS A 342 7.36 5.27 22.28
N VAL A 343 8.68 5.10 22.30
CA VAL A 343 9.32 3.86 21.85
C VAL A 343 10.06 3.18 23.01
N ASP A 344 11.22 3.70 23.43
CA ASP A 344 12.07 3.04 24.44
C ASP A 344 12.87 4.03 25.30
N CYS A 345 13.33 5.10 24.66
CA CYS A 345 14.03 6.21 25.28
C CYS A 345 12.99 7.13 25.88
N ASP A 346 13.14 7.60 27.12
CA ASP A 346 12.22 8.44 27.92
C ASP A 346 11.85 9.79 27.25
N CYS A 347 11.56 9.78 25.97
CA CYS A 347 11.49 10.89 25.05
C CYS A 347 10.63 10.44 23.87
N THR A 348 9.82 11.37 23.37
CA THR A 348 8.91 11.11 22.28
C THR A 348 9.57 11.36 20.93
N VAL A 349 9.07 10.66 19.92
CA VAL A 349 9.51 10.86 18.54
C VAL A 349 9.06 12.25 18.09
N ASP A 350 10.00 13.01 17.53
CA ASP A 350 9.74 14.35 16.98
C ASP A 350 10.29 14.44 15.57
N LEU A 351 9.38 14.49 14.59
CA LEU A 351 9.73 14.54 13.16
C LEU A 351 10.53 15.80 12.79
N ARG A 352 10.50 16.86 13.61
CA ARG A 352 11.30 18.07 13.40
C ARG A 352 12.78 17.86 13.67
N ARG A 353 13.17 16.75 14.33
CA ARG A 353 14.59 16.39 14.55
C ARG A 353 15.25 15.79 13.30
N ILE A 354 14.46 15.35 12.33
CA ILE A 354 15.00 14.82 11.07
C ILE A 354 15.62 15.97 10.30
N SER A 355 16.93 15.91 10.06
CA SER A 355 17.68 16.93 9.30
C SER A 355 18.07 16.49 7.90
N LYS A 356 18.02 15.17 7.63
CA LYS A 356 18.30 14.59 6.33
C LYS A 356 17.07 14.69 5.40
N PRO A 357 17.27 14.76 4.08
CA PRO A 357 16.17 14.88 3.13
C PRO A 357 15.17 13.74 3.24
N ILE A 358 13.89 14.07 3.05
CA ILE A 358 12.77 13.12 2.98
C ILE A 358 12.19 13.19 1.56
N VAL A 359 12.10 12.05 0.89
CA VAL A 359 11.39 11.90 -0.38
C VAL A 359 10.10 11.13 -0.13
N VAL A 360 8.97 11.67 -0.59
CA VAL A 360 7.66 11.00 -0.50
C VAL A 360 7.14 10.69 -1.90
N PHE A 361 6.92 9.41 -2.20
CA PHE A 361 6.23 8.98 -3.41
C PHE A 361 4.81 8.51 -3.08
N ALA A 362 3.81 9.22 -3.59
CA ALA A 362 2.39 8.90 -3.42
C ALA A 362 1.67 8.78 -4.76
N SER A 363 0.47 8.18 -4.77
CA SER A 363 -0.36 8.14 -5.97
C SER A 363 -1.83 8.41 -5.70
N TYR A 364 -2.51 9.15 -6.58
CA TYR A 364 -3.95 9.33 -6.53
C TYR A 364 -4.75 8.08 -6.92
N GLY A 365 -4.11 7.09 -7.56
CA GLY A 365 -4.70 5.76 -7.79
C GLY A 365 -4.64 4.85 -6.56
N ASP A 366 -3.95 5.29 -5.50
CA ASP A 366 -3.76 4.55 -4.25
C ASP A 366 -4.92 4.82 -3.28
N ASN A 367 -5.65 3.76 -2.93
CA ASN A 367 -6.75 3.79 -1.96
C ASN A 367 -6.33 3.35 -0.55
N ILE A 368 -5.04 3.06 -0.34
CA ILE A 368 -4.42 2.72 0.94
C ILE A 368 -3.72 3.94 1.50
N THR A 369 -2.85 4.56 0.71
CA THR A 369 -2.01 5.69 1.10
C THR A 369 -2.02 6.80 0.03
N PRO A 370 -3.20 7.39 -0.25
CA PRO A 370 -3.29 8.53 -1.16
C PRO A 370 -2.44 9.71 -0.64
N PRO A 371 -2.20 10.75 -1.47
CA PRO A 371 -1.47 11.95 -1.06
C PRO A 371 -1.96 12.58 0.25
N HIS A 372 -3.26 12.46 0.55
CA HIS A 372 -3.85 12.84 1.84
C HIS A 372 -3.09 12.24 3.04
N GLN A 373 -2.80 10.93 3.03
CA GLN A 373 -2.11 10.25 4.11
C GLN A 373 -0.58 10.36 4.05
N ALA A 374 -0.03 10.43 2.83
CA ALA A 374 1.41 10.50 2.62
C ALA A 374 1.99 11.90 2.88
N LEU A 375 1.21 12.97 2.63
CA LEU A 375 1.65 14.36 2.73
C LEU A 375 0.92 15.16 3.83
N GLY A 376 -0.22 14.68 4.35
CA GLY A 376 -1.04 15.44 5.31
C GLY A 376 -0.38 15.71 6.67
N TRP A 377 0.67 14.98 7.01
CA TRP A 377 1.46 15.20 8.22
C TRP A 377 2.34 16.46 8.12
N ILE A 378 2.71 16.88 6.90
CA ILE A 378 3.62 18.02 6.68
C ILE A 378 3.05 19.31 7.29
N PRO A 379 1.80 19.74 6.97
CA PRO A 379 1.22 20.92 7.61
C PRO A 379 0.85 20.72 9.09
N ALA A 380 0.78 19.47 9.57
CA ALA A 380 0.57 19.20 11.00
C ALA A 380 1.86 19.39 11.82
N VAL A 381 3.02 19.05 11.24
CA VAL A 381 4.35 19.18 11.88
C VAL A 381 4.98 20.57 11.65
N TYR A 382 4.74 21.17 10.48
CA TYR A 382 5.26 22.48 10.10
C TYR A 382 4.11 23.43 9.82
N ALA A 383 3.99 24.51 10.61
CA ALA A 383 2.87 25.44 10.51
C ALA A 383 2.89 26.27 9.21
N SER A 384 4.08 26.46 8.63
CA SER A 384 4.28 27.16 7.36
C SER A 384 5.55 26.69 6.66
N THR A 385 5.74 27.15 5.43
CA THR A 385 6.93 26.93 4.61
C THR A 385 8.15 27.54 5.29
N GLU A 386 8.00 28.73 5.88
CA GLU A 386 9.05 29.36 6.67
C GLU A 386 9.40 28.54 7.91
N ASP A 387 8.42 27.93 8.58
CA ASP A 387 8.66 27.03 9.72
C ASP A 387 9.42 25.75 9.31
N LEU A 388 9.07 25.15 8.16
CA LEU A 388 9.80 24.02 7.58
C LEU A 388 11.25 24.39 7.24
N VAL A 389 11.45 25.57 6.62
CA VAL A 389 12.79 26.11 6.30
C VAL A 389 13.58 26.39 7.56
N ALA A 390 12.95 26.97 8.59
CA ALA A 390 13.57 27.26 9.88
C ALA A 390 13.98 25.99 10.65
N ALA A 391 13.23 24.89 10.49
CA ALA A 391 13.62 23.57 10.97
C ALA A 391 14.78 22.94 10.16
N GLY A 392 15.22 23.58 9.07
CA GLY A 392 16.31 23.09 8.23
C GLY A 392 15.95 21.87 7.37
N GLN A 393 14.65 21.54 7.27
CA GLN A 393 14.17 20.34 6.62
C GLN A 393 14.07 20.50 5.09
N ARG A 394 14.34 19.41 4.37
CA ARG A 394 14.20 19.27 2.91
C ARG A 394 13.21 18.15 2.61
N ILE A 395 12.04 18.50 2.08
CA ILE A 395 11.04 17.51 1.68
C ILE A 395 10.82 17.61 0.18
N VAL A 396 10.98 16.49 -0.52
CA VAL A 396 10.66 16.35 -1.93
C VAL A 396 9.51 15.36 -2.06
N PHE A 397 8.48 15.69 -2.82
CA PHE A 397 7.40 14.74 -3.09
C PHE A 397 7.20 14.52 -4.59
N LEU A 398 6.74 13.32 -4.93
CA LEU A 398 6.36 12.91 -6.27
C LEU A 398 4.98 12.27 -6.22
N THR A 399 4.07 12.69 -7.11
CA THR A 399 2.74 12.10 -7.21
C THR A 399 2.50 11.48 -8.57
N ASN A 400 1.98 10.26 -8.60
CA ASN A 400 1.46 9.62 -9.81
C ASN A 400 -0.09 9.70 -9.85
N PRO A 401 -0.74 10.02 -10.98
CA PRO A 401 -2.19 10.17 -11.04
C PRO A 401 -3.00 8.86 -11.03
N HIS A 402 -2.40 7.71 -11.37
CA HIS A 402 -3.18 6.51 -11.73
C HIS A 402 -2.73 5.21 -11.07
N VAL A 403 -1.50 5.14 -10.57
CA VAL A 403 -0.93 3.90 -10.05
C VAL A 403 -1.62 3.49 -8.73
N GLY A 404 -2.12 2.27 -8.67
CA GLY A 404 -2.62 1.70 -7.41
C GLY A 404 -1.50 1.37 -6.43
N HIS A 405 -1.84 1.17 -5.14
CA HIS A 405 -0.87 0.94 -4.06
C HIS A 405 0.22 -0.08 -4.39
N LEU A 406 -0.15 -1.30 -4.78
CA LEU A 406 0.83 -2.34 -5.13
C LEU A 406 1.66 -1.95 -6.35
N GLY A 407 1.07 -1.24 -7.30
CA GLY A 407 1.74 -0.78 -8.50
C GLY A 407 2.87 0.21 -8.21
N ILE A 408 2.87 0.88 -7.05
CA ILE A 408 4.00 1.70 -6.60
C ILE A 408 5.25 0.80 -6.54
N PHE A 409 5.15 -0.36 -5.90
CA PHE A 409 6.31 -1.23 -5.62
C PHE A 409 6.60 -2.26 -6.72
N VAL A 410 5.58 -2.85 -7.34
CA VAL A 410 5.74 -4.04 -8.22
C VAL A 410 5.67 -3.75 -9.72
N SER A 411 5.32 -2.52 -10.10
CA SER A 411 5.21 -2.17 -11.50
C SER A 411 6.58 -1.90 -12.09
N ALA A 412 6.99 -2.70 -13.06
CA ALA A 412 8.23 -2.49 -13.80
C ALA A 412 8.27 -1.11 -14.51
N ARG A 413 7.10 -0.56 -14.89
CA ARG A 413 7.02 0.80 -15.44
C ARG A 413 7.38 1.84 -14.37
N VAL A 414 6.83 1.70 -13.17
CA VAL A 414 7.07 2.63 -12.06
C VAL A 414 8.51 2.51 -11.54
N ALA A 415 9.04 1.29 -11.46
CA ALA A 415 10.45 1.05 -11.16
C ALA A 415 11.37 1.82 -12.12
N ARG A 416 11.22 1.60 -13.43
CA ARG A 416 12.10 2.20 -14.44
C ARG A 416 11.98 3.71 -14.59
N HIS A 417 10.87 4.30 -14.14
CA HIS A 417 10.58 5.72 -14.32
C HIS A 417 10.69 6.48 -12.98
N GLU A 418 9.77 6.28 -12.04
CA GLU A 418 9.75 6.98 -10.75
C GLU A 418 10.90 6.59 -9.82
N HIS A 419 11.05 5.30 -9.47
CA HIS A 419 12.08 4.87 -8.51
C HIS A 419 13.48 5.14 -9.04
N ARG A 420 13.71 4.88 -10.33
CA ARG A 420 14.95 5.23 -11.01
C ARG A 420 15.24 6.72 -10.92
N ALA A 421 14.25 7.58 -11.15
CA ALA A 421 14.44 9.04 -11.09
C ALA A 421 14.81 9.50 -9.67
N ILE A 422 14.18 8.92 -8.64
CA ILE A 422 14.48 9.23 -7.23
C ILE A 422 15.94 8.85 -6.93
N LEU A 423 16.34 7.63 -7.24
CA LEU A 423 17.69 7.10 -6.99
C LEU A 423 18.76 7.86 -7.80
N HIS A 424 18.47 8.23 -9.04
CA HIS A 424 19.35 9.04 -9.87
C HIS A 424 19.56 10.46 -9.32
N SER A 425 18.59 10.98 -8.56
CA SER A 425 18.58 12.38 -8.12
C SER A 425 19.00 12.57 -6.66
N LEU A 426 19.51 11.54 -5.97
CA LEU A 426 19.85 11.59 -4.54
C LEU A 426 20.80 12.74 -4.21
N GLU A 427 21.91 12.87 -4.94
CA GLU A 427 22.89 13.96 -4.73
C GLU A 427 22.26 15.33 -4.97
N ALA A 428 21.47 15.47 -6.05
CA ALA A 428 20.77 16.71 -6.38
C ALA A 428 19.81 17.12 -5.24
N ILE A 429 19.04 16.17 -4.70
CA ILE A 429 18.10 16.40 -3.60
C ILE A 429 18.84 16.79 -2.32
N GLU A 430 19.98 16.17 -2.02
CA GLU A 430 20.77 16.52 -0.82
C GLU A 430 21.32 17.95 -0.87
N THR A 431 21.60 18.48 -2.07
CA THR A 431 22.07 19.86 -2.27
C THR A 431 20.98 20.93 -2.30
N LEU A 432 19.69 20.54 -2.31
CA LEU A 432 18.60 21.50 -2.27
C LEU A 432 18.61 22.29 -0.95
N PRO A 433 18.31 23.60 -0.97
CA PRO A 433 18.10 24.33 0.27
C PRO A 433 16.88 23.77 1.01
N PRO A 434 16.77 23.99 2.34
CA PRO A 434 15.56 23.70 3.09
C PRO A 434 14.31 24.26 2.42
N GLY A 435 13.24 23.46 2.39
CA GLY A 435 12.04 23.76 1.63
C GLY A 435 11.24 22.52 1.24
N LEU A 436 10.04 22.76 0.72
CA LEU A 436 9.15 21.76 0.12
C LEU A 436 9.24 21.83 -1.41
N TYR A 437 9.45 20.70 -2.06
CA TYR A 437 9.61 20.62 -3.52
C TYR A 437 8.76 19.51 -4.11
N GLU A 438 8.17 19.79 -5.27
CA GLU A 438 7.56 18.76 -6.12
C GLU A 438 8.56 18.33 -7.18
N MET A 439 8.86 17.03 -7.20
CA MET A 439 9.65 16.41 -8.25
C MET A 439 8.77 16.20 -9.49
N ARG A 440 9.08 16.90 -10.57
CA ARG A 440 8.44 16.75 -11.88
C ARG A 440 9.33 15.95 -12.81
N LEU A 441 8.75 14.91 -13.41
CA LEU A 441 9.36 14.12 -14.47
C LEU A 441 8.84 14.66 -15.80
N ALA A 442 9.71 15.22 -16.64
CA ALA A 442 9.29 15.72 -17.96
C ALA A 442 8.87 14.54 -18.86
N GLY A 443 7.71 14.65 -19.53
CA GLY A 443 7.01 13.53 -20.16
C GLY A 443 7.81 12.73 -21.18
N ASP A 444 7.47 11.43 -21.24
CA ASP A 444 7.92 10.44 -22.21
C ASP A 444 7.72 10.93 -23.66
N ALA A 445 8.73 11.55 -24.26
CA ALA A 445 8.84 11.51 -25.72
C ALA A 445 9.31 10.10 -26.11
N PRO A 446 8.56 9.36 -26.96
CA PRO A 446 9.03 8.08 -27.46
C PRO A 446 10.15 8.34 -28.46
N ASP A 447 11.38 8.49 -27.97
CA ASP A 447 12.54 8.51 -28.84
C ASP A 447 13.01 7.07 -29.08
N THR A 448 12.87 6.65 -30.33
CA THR A 448 13.15 5.32 -30.87
C THR A 448 14.66 5.04 -30.94
N ASN A 449 15.37 5.08 -29.81
CA ASN A 449 16.76 4.61 -29.76
C ASN A 449 17.11 3.98 -28.40
N ARG A 450 17.56 2.72 -28.47
CA ARG A 450 18.15 1.98 -27.35
C ARG A 450 19.43 2.69 -26.88
N GLY A 451 19.32 3.45 -25.81
CA GLY A 451 20.45 4.03 -25.07
C GLY A 451 19.93 4.93 -23.95
N THR A 452 20.23 4.57 -22.70
CA THR A 452 20.00 5.34 -21.45
C THR A 452 19.17 6.62 -21.62
N GLN A 453 17.84 6.48 -21.58
CA GLN A 453 16.96 7.65 -21.50
C GLN A 453 17.35 8.44 -20.26
N LYS A 454 17.87 9.67 -20.45
CA LYS A 454 18.11 10.60 -19.35
C LYS A 454 16.75 11.11 -18.90
N ILE A 455 16.23 10.54 -17.81
CA ILE A 455 15.02 11.05 -17.17
C ILE A 455 15.32 12.49 -16.74
N ARG A 456 14.62 13.46 -17.34
CA ARG A 456 14.81 14.87 -16.99
C ARG A 456 13.95 15.19 -15.77
N VAL A 457 14.63 15.36 -14.64
CA VAL A 457 14.02 15.71 -13.36
C VAL A 457 14.13 17.22 -13.13
N THR A 458 13.05 17.83 -12.66
CA THR A 458 13.04 19.21 -12.17
C THR A 458 12.37 19.28 -10.81
N PHE A 459 12.90 20.11 -9.91
CA PHE A 459 12.33 20.36 -8.58
C PHE A 459 11.63 21.71 -8.56
N GLU A 460 10.31 21.70 -8.42
CA GLU A 460 9.50 22.90 -8.35
C GLU A 460 9.23 23.24 -6.88
N PRO A 461 9.62 24.43 -6.38
CA PRO A 461 9.27 24.85 -5.03
C PRO A 461 7.75 24.86 -4.84
N ARG A 462 7.32 24.36 -3.68
CA ARG A 462 5.93 24.35 -3.22
C ARG A 462 5.85 24.95 -1.83
N ARG A 463 4.63 25.22 -1.42
CA ARG A 463 4.34 25.81 -0.11
C ARG A 463 3.63 24.80 0.76
N VAL A 464 4.00 24.73 2.03
CA VAL A 464 3.31 23.90 3.03
C VAL A 464 1.85 24.32 3.13
N GLU A 465 1.56 25.63 3.02
CA GLU A 465 0.19 26.16 3.09
C GLU A 465 -0.72 25.71 1.94
N ASP A 466 -0.15 25.24 0.82
CA ASP A 466 -0.89 24.73 -0.33
C ASP A 466 -1.34 23.26 -0.12
N ILE A 467 -0.80 22.57 0.89
CA ILE A 467 -1.24 21.22 1.29
C ILE A 467 -2.47 21.37 2.19
N GLN A 468 -3.65 21.22 1.61
CA GLN A 468 -4.91 21.33 2.33
C GLN A 468 -5.72 20.03 2.21
N PHE A 469 -5.72 19.25 3.29
CA PHE A 469 -6.53 18.03 3.40
C PHE A 469 -7.44 18.16 4.61
N THR A 470 -8.71 18.46 4.37
CA THR A 470 -9.70 18.59 5.44
C THR A 470 -10.29 17.23 5.78
N TYR A 471 -10.35 16.89 7.07
CA TYR A 471 -10.96 15.66 7.56
C TYR A 471 -11.65 15.89 8.92
N PRO A 472 -12.60 15.03 9.35
CA PRO A 472 -13.37 15.21 10.58
C PRO A 472 -12.54 14.89 11.84
N ARG A 473 -11.61 15.79 12.20
CA ARG A 473 -10.63 15.58 13.30
C ARG A 473 -11.29 15.34 14.65
N ALA A 474 -12.36 16.09 14.98
CA ALA A 474 -13.03 15.96 16.28
C ALA A 474 -13.69 14.58 16.46
N GLU A 475 -14.20 14.00 15.38
CA GLU A 475 -14.77 12.66 15.35
C GLU A 475 -13.69 11.60 15.56
N PHE A 476 -12.52 11.73 14.91
CA PHE A 476 -11.39 10.84 15.14
C PHE A 476 -10.81 10.94 16.56
N GLU A 477 -10.80 12.14 17.16
CA GLU A 477 -10.41 12.30 18.57
C GLU A 477 -11.37 11.55 19.51
N ARG A 478 -12.67 11.50 19.19
CA ARG A 478 -13.63 10.66 19.95
C ARG A 478 -13.39 9.18 19.73
N VAL A 479 -13.03 8.75 18.51
CA VAL A 479 -12.63 7.36 18.24
C VAL A 479 -11.40 6.99 19.08
N ARG A 480 -10.39 7.85 19.14
CA ARG A 480 -9.21 7.67 20.00
C ARG A 480 -9.63 7.51 21.46
N ALA A 481 -10.50 8.37 21.99
CA ALA A 481 -10.98 8.27 23.37
C ALA A 481 -11.74 6.95 23.65
N VAL A 482 -12.61 6.51 22.73
CA VAL A 482 -13.32 5.22 22.83
C VAL A 482 -12.35 4.05 22.79
N SER A 483 -11.35 4.11 21.91
CA SER A 483 -10.30 3.08 21.80
C SER A 483 -9.49 2.98 23.08
N GLU A 484 -8.99 4.09 23.61
CA GLU A 484 -8.21 4.12 24.85
C GLU A 484 -9.01 3.59 26.06
N PHE A 485 -10.32 3.90 26.12
CA PHE A 485 -11.20 3.35 27.15
C PHE A 485 -11.40 1.84 27.00
N SER A 486 -11.74 1.38 25.79
CA SER A 486 -12.05 -0.02 25.50
C SER A 486 -10.82 -0.91 25.69
N GLU A 487 -9.64 -0.43 25.29
CA GLU A 487 -8.38 -1.12 25.50
C GLU A 487 -8.03 -1.25 26.98
N LYS A 488 -8.17 -0.17 27.76
CA LYS A 488 -7.95 -0.23 29.22
C LYS A 488 -8.89 -1.23 29.89
N LEU A 489 -10.16 -1.25 29.48
CA LEU A 489 -11.13 -2.21 29.99
C LEU A 489 -10.74 -3.65 29.63
N TYR A 490 -10.34 -3.89 28.37
CA TYR A 490 -9.92 -5.21 27.90
C TYR A 490 -8.66 -5.69 28.63
N GLU A 491 -7.58 -4.91 28.59
CA GLU A 491 -6.28 -5.29 29.15
C GLU A 491 -6.35 -5.56 30.66
N GLN A 492 -7.15 -4.78 31.41
CA GLN A 492 -7.26 -4.92 32.86
C GLN A 492 -8.18 -6.05 33.30
N PHE A 493 -9.33 -6.26 32.62
CA PHE A 493 -10.38 -7.14 33.12
C PHE A 493 -10.54 -8.44 32.34
N PHE A 494 -10.21 -8.48 31.05
CA PHE A 494 -10.48 -9.63 30.18
C PHE A 494 -9.22 -10.32 29.71
N SER A 495 -8.20 -9.56 29.27
CA SER A 495 -6.93 -10.08 28.77
C SER A 495 -6.28 -11.11 29.71
N PRO A 496 -6.23 -10.94 31.06
CA PRO A 496 -5.62 -11.94 31.94
C PRO A 496 -6.31 -13.31 31.86
N PHE A 497 -7.63 -13.34 31.71
CA PHE A 497 -8.39 -14.60 31.57
C PHE A 497 -8.23 -15.20 30.18
N VAL A 498 -8.21 -14.38 29.13
CA VAL A 498 -7.97 -14.84 27.76
C VAL A 498 -6.57 -15.45 27.66
N ARG A 499 -5.54 -14.75 28.13
CA ARG A 499 -4.16 -15.26 28.17
C ARG A 499 -4.02 -16.54 28.99
N ALA A 500 -4.74 -16.67 30.09
CA ALA A 500 -4.72 -17.88 30.92
C ALA A 500 -5.39 -19.11 30.25
N THR A 501 -6.29 -18.88 29.29
CA THR A 501 -7.01 -19.95 28.56
C THR A 501 -6.48 -20.19 27.15
N ALA A 502 -5.71 -19.25 26.59
CA ALA A 502 -5.03 -19.38 25.33
C ALA A 502 -4.00 -20.52 25.38
N THR A 503 -3.94 -21.32 24.32
CA THR A 503 -2.98 -22.43 24.19
C THR A 503 -2.32 -22.42 22.82
N PRO A 504 -1.11 -22.97 22.67
CA PRO A 504 -0.48 -23.13 21.35
C PRO A 504 -1.37 -23.88 20.34
N TRP A 505 -2.10 -24.90 20.79
CA TRP A 505 -3.04 -25.65 19.95
C TRP A 505 -4.23 -24.80 19.48
N GLY A 506 -4.81 -24.00 20.38
CA GLY A 506 -5.87 -23.06 20.03
C GLY A 506 -5.41 -22.02 19.00
N ALA A 507 -4.20 -21.48 19.18
CA ALA A 507 -3.60 -20.52 18.26
C ALA A 507 -3.39 -21.13 16.85
N GLU A 508 -2.89 -22.37 16.75
CA GLU A 508 -2.76 -23.05 15.46
C GLU A 508 -4.13 -23.37 14.83
N TRP A 509 -5.14 -23.71 15.62
CA TRP A 509 -6.51 -23.86 15.12
C TRP A 509 -7.04 -22.55 14.53
N LEU A 510 -6.86 -21.42 15.21
CA LEU A 510 -7.26 -20.10 14.71
C LEU A 510 -6.54 -19.76 13.40
N LYS A 511 -5.22 -20.04 13.32
CA LYS A 511 -4.43 -19.86 12.10
C LYS A 511 -5.04 -20.64 10.93
N TRP A 512 -5.25 -21.94 11.09
CA TRP A 512 -5.69 -22.83 10.00
C TRP A 512 -7.17 -22.68 9.62
N THR A 513 -8.01 -22.22 10.55
CA THR A 513 -9.43 -21.93 10.26
C THR A 513 -9.65 -20.54 9.65
N HIS A 514 -8.62 -19.70 9.59
CA HIS A 514 -8.72 -18.37 9.01
C HIS A 514 -9.20 -18.43 7.54
N PRO A 515 -10.21 -17.64 7.13
CA PRO A 515 -10.80 -17.71 5.79
C PRO A 515 -9.79 -17.55 4.64
N MET A 516 -8.80 -16.68 4.81
CA MET A 516 -7.71 -16.47 3.83
C MET A 516 -6.88 -17.72 3.58
N ARG A 517 -6.63 -18.54 4.62
CA ARG A 517 -5.90 -19.80 4.47
C ARG A 517 -6.79 -20.85 3.84
N TRP A 518 -8.04 -20.96 4.27
CA TRP A 518 -8.98 -21.93 3.73
C TRP A 518 -9.25 -21.70 2.23
N SER A 519 -9.42 -20.44 1.79
CA SER A 519 -9.66 -20.10 0.39
C SER A 519 -8.48 -20.45 -0.55
N CYS A 520 -7.28 -20.63 0.01
CA CYS A 520 -6.09 -21.09 -0.70
C CYS A 520 -5.91 -22.61 -0.54
N TYR A 521 -5.70 -23.11 0.68
CA TYR A 521 -5.26 -24.47 0.96
C TYR A 521 -6.31 -25.56 0.70
N ALA A 522 -7.60 -25.22 0.75
CA ALA A 522 -8.66 -26.18 0.42
C ALA A 522 -8.56 -26.71 -1.02
N TRP A 523 -7.83 -26.01 -1.90
CA TRP A 523 -7.55 -26.44 -3.27
C TRP A 523 -6.32 -27.35 -3.40
N SER A 524 -5.72 -27.83 -2.32
CA SER A 524 -4.66 -28.85 -2.41
C SER A 524 -5.25 -30.26 -2.39
N GLU A 525 -4.61 -31.20 -3.09
CA GLU A 525 -4.99 -32.62 -3.08
C GLU A 525 -4.82 -33.26 -1.71
N ARG A 526 -4.04 -32.65 -0.81
CA ARG A 526 -3.93 -33.09 0.59
C ARG A 526 -5.27 -32.96 1.33
N PHE A 527 -6.09 -31.96 0.97
CA PHE A 527 -7.42 -31.73 1.54
C PHE A 527 -8.53 -32.26 0.64
N GLN A 528 -8.34 -32.21 -0.68
CA GLN A 528 -9.33 -32.59 -1.69
C GLN A 528 -8.72 -33.54 -2.74
N PRO A 529 -8.66 -34.86 -2.46
CA PRO A 529 -7.95 -35.83 -3.32
C PRO A 529 -8.44 -35.91 -4.78
N TRP A 530 -9.69 -35.53 -5.06
CA TRP A 530 -10.25 -35.51 -6.42
C TRP A 530 -9.50 -34.55 -7.37
N LEU A 531 -8.78 -33.57 -6.84
CA LEU A 531 -7.97 -32.63 -7.62
C LEU A 531 -6.78 -33.30 -8.34
N LEU A 532 -6.39 -34.52 -7.94
CA LEU A 532 -5.43 -35.34 -8.71
C LEU A 532 -5.96 -35.66 -10.11
N LEU A 533 -7.28 -35.88 -10.24
CA LEU A 533 -7.92 -36.08 -11.54
C LEU A 533 -7.85 -34.80 -12.38
N ILE A 534 -8.04 -33.63 -11.77
CA ILE A 534 -7.92 -32.34 -12.46
C ILE A 534 -6.49 -32.14 -12.99
N ALA A 535 -5.46 -32.49 -12.20
CA ALA A 535 -4.08 -32.39 -12.66
C ALA A 535 -3.83 -33.23 -13.94
N ALA A 536 -4.39 -34.45 -14.00
CA ALA A 536 -4.30 -35.31 -15.18
C ALA A 536 -5.08 -34.74 -16.38
N LEU A 537 -6.33 -34.29 -16.15
CA LEU A 537 -7.18 -33.69 -17.18
C LEU A 537 -6.60 -32.37 -17.72
N ALA A 538 -5.94 -31.57 -16.88
CA ALA A 538 -5.32 -30.32 -17.29
C ALA A 538 -4.18 -30.53 -18.29
N GLY A 539 -3.44 -31.64 -18.19
CA GLY A 539 -2.46 -32.04 -19.21
C GLY A 539 -3.12 -32.28 -20.57
N GLN A 540 -4.25 -32.98 -20.58
CA GLN A 540 -5.02 -33.24 -21.81
C GLN A 540 -5.64 -31.96 -22.38
N ALA A 541 -6.27 -31.14 -21.53
CA ALA A 541 -6.89 -29.87 -21.91
C ALA A 541 -5.88 -28.91 -22.54
N ARG A 542 -4.64 -28.84 -22.04
CA ARG A 542 -3.54 -28.07 -22.67
C ARG A 542 -3.17 -28.62 -24.04
N SER A 543 -3.04 -29.94 -24.18
CA SER A 543 -2.61 -30.56 -25.44
C SER A 543 -3.68 -30.55 -26.53
N ALA A 544 -4.95 -30.55 -26.15
CA ALA A 544 -6.10 -30.62 -27.05
C ALA A 544 -6.93 -29.33 -27.01
N ARG A 545 -6.28 -28.19 -26.76
CA ARG A 545 -6.92 -26.88 -26.62
C ARG A 545 -7.70 -26.52 -27.89
N VAL A 546 -8.96 -26.14 -27.75
CA VAL A 546 -9.83 -25.65 -28.83
C VAL A 546 -10.41 -24.31 -28.44
N GLU A 547 -9.90 -23.25 -29.06
CA GLU A 547 -10.42 -21.88 -28.87
C GLU A 547 -11.58 -21.62 -29.84
N PRO A 548 -12.67 -20.98 -29.38
CA PRO A 548 -13.73 -20.54 -30.25
C PRO A 548 -13.23 -19.37 -31.12
N THR A 549 -13.88 -19.14 -32.25
CA THR A 549 -13.61 -17.97 -33.10
C THR A 549 -13.83 -16.66 -32.32
N GLU A 550 -13.09 -15.60 -32.65
CA GLU A 550 -13.24 -14.27 -32.01
C GLU A 550 -14.68 -13.73 -32.08
N GLU A 551 -15.44 -14.12 -33.11
CA GLU A 551 -16.85 -13.72 -33.32
C GLU A 551 -17.86 -14.61 -32.56
N ASN A 552 -17.43 -15.49 -31.64
CA ASN A 552 -18.33 -16.38 -30.91
C ASN A 552 -19.20 -15.60 -29.91
N MET A 553 -20.51 -15.60 -30.14
CA MET A 553 -21.46 -14.81 -29.34
C MET A 553 -21.51 -15.17 -27.86
N TRP A 554 -21.26 -16.44 -27.51
CA TRP A 554 -21.31 -16.92 -26.12
C TRP A 554 -20.09 -16.50 -25.33
N ARG A 555 -18.92 -16.43 -25.99
CA ARG A 555 -17.72 -15.85 -25.38
C ARG A 555 -17.89 -14.36 -25.12
N SER A 556 -18.44 -13.60 -26.08
CA SER A 556 -18.75 -12.18 -25.86
C SER A 556 -19.77 -11.97 -24.73
N LEU A 557 -20.77 -12.86 -24.61
CA LEU A 557 -21.74 -12.81 -23.51
C LEU A 557 -21.07 -13.11 -22.15
N GLU A 558 -20.14 -14.06 -22.07
CA GLU A 558 -19.37 -14.33 -20.85
C GLU A 558 -18.57 -13.11 -20.39
N GLU A 559 -17.87 -12.44 -21.31
CA GLU A 559 -17.10 -11.23 -21.03
C GLU A 559 -17.99 -10.06 -20.58
N ALA A 560 -19.15 -9.90 -21.22
CA ALA A 560 -20.14 -8.91 -20.81
C ALA A 560 -20.71 -9.21 -19.41
N MET A 561 -21.02 -10.47 -19.11
CA MET A 561 -21.47 -10.89 -17.77
C MET A 561 -20.40 -10.66 -16.70
N SER A 562 -19.15 -10.98 -16.99
CA SER A 562 -18.03 -10.71 -16.10
C SER A 562 -17.89 -9.22 -15.81
N THR A 563 -17.97 -8.38 -16.85
CA THR A 563 -17.95 -6.92 -16.73
C THR A 563 -19.12 -6.40 -15.87
N MET A 564 -20.32 -6.96 -16.07
CA MET A 564 -21.51 -6.61 -15.28
C MET A 564 -21.35 -6.99 -13.80
N VAL A 565 -20.84 -8.20 -13.51
CA VAL A 565 -20.60 -8.66 -12.13
C VAL A 565 -19.55 -7.79 -11.45
N THR A 566 -18.44 -7.50 -12.12
CA THR A 566 -17.40 -6.59 -11.62
C THR A 566 -17.96 -5.19 -11.34
N GLY A 567 -18.78 -4.66 -12.27
CA GLY A 567 -19.48 -3.37 -12.06
C GLY A 567 -20.45 -3.40 -10.89
N ALA A 568 -21.19 -4.49 -10.67
CA ALA A 568 -22.09 -4.66 -9.54
C ALA A 568 -21.33 -4.73 -8.20
N LEU A 569 -20.18 -5.41 -8.17
CA LEU A 569 -19.28 -5.44 -7.00
C LEU A 569 -18.73 -4.05 -6.70
N GLN A 570 -18.27 -3.32 -7.71
CA GLN A 570 -17.78 -1.95 -7.55
C GLN A 570 -18.88 -0.99 -7.05
N ALA A 571 -20.10 -1.12 -7.56
CA ALA A 571 -21.25 -0.33 -7.10
C ALA A 571 -21.61 -0.65 -5.64
N SER A 572 -21.61 -1.95 -5.28
CA SER A 572 -21.87 -2.41 -3.91
C SER A 572 -20.80 -1.92 -2.94
N ARG A 573 -19.52 -1.98 -3.33
CA ARG A 573 -18.41 -1.40 -2.57
C ARG A 573 -18.61 0.10 -2.36
N SER A 574 -18.89 0.84 -3.43
CA SER A 574 -19.09 2.30 -3.34
C SER A 574 -20.25 2.67 -2.41
N ALA A 575 -21.35 1.92 -2.46
CA ALA A 575 -22.49 2.10 -1.55
C ALA A 575 -22.12 1.78 -0.09
N ARG A 576 -21.37 0.69 0.14
CA ARG A 576 -20.86 0.33 1.48
C ARG A 576 -19.95 1.42 2.03
N ASP A 577 -19.01 1.91 1.24
CA ASP A 577 -18.02 2.92 1.68
C ASP A 577 -18.73 4.25 2.03
N ALA A 578 -19.72 4.65 1.23
CA ALA A 578 -20.54 5.83 1.53
C ALA A 578 -21.40 5.63 2.79
N ALA A 579 -22.02 4.46 2.97
CA ALA A 579 -22.79 4.15 4.16
C ALA A 579 -21.91 4.11 5.42
N ALA A 580 -20.67 3.65 5.30
CA ALA A 580 -19.69 3.66 6.39
C ALA A 580 -19.33 5.09 6.80
N GLU A 581 -19.07 6.00 5.86
CA GLU A 581 -18.81 7.42 6.17
C GLU A 581 -20.01 8.07 6.90
N VAL A 582 -21.24 7.81 6.45
CA VAL A 582 -22.45 8.30 7.14
C VAL A 582 -22.58 7.70 8.55
N ALA A 583 -22.41 6.39 8.68
CA ALA A 583 -22.50 5.70 9.97
C ALA A 583 -21.43 6.21 10.95
N PHE A 584 -20.22 6.48 10.46
CA PHE A 584 -19.13 7.06 11.25
C PHE A 584 -19.51 8.42 11.82
N LEU A 585 -20.04 9.32 10.98
CA LEU A 585 -20.51 10.62 11.43
C LEU A 585 -21.74 10.52 12.35
N CYS A 586 -22.61 9.52 12.19
CA CYS A 586 -23.72 9.30 13.13
C CYS A 586 -23.25 8.81 14.50
N LEU A 587 -22.22 7.96 14.55
CA LEU A 587 -21.70 7.40 15.79
C LEU A 587 -20.81 8.39 16.56
N TYR A 588 -19.95 9.12 15.83
CA TYR A 588 -18.91 9.97 16.41
C TYR A 588 -19.13 11.46 16.18
N GLY A 589 -20.06 11.87 15.32
CA GLY A 589 -20.40 13.27 15.11
C GLY A 589 -21.09 13.89 16.32
N PRO A 590 -21.26 15.23 16.36
CA PRO A 590 -21.95 15.90 17.45
C PRO A 590 -23.34 15.27 17.65
N PRO A 591 -23.80 15.10 18.91
CA PRO A 591 -25.16 14.61 19.15
C PRO A 591 -26.13 15.49 18.36
N TRP A 592 -26.97 14.85 17.55
CA TRP A 592 -27.95 15.51 16.69
C TRP A 592 -28.60 16.68 17.44
N PRO A 593 -28.68 17.90 16.87
CA PRO A 593 -29.17 19.08 17.59
C PRO A 593 -30.68 18.94 17.80
N TYR A 594 -31.06 18.26 18.87
CA TYR A 594 -32.44 18.19 19.33
C TYR A 594 -32.51 18.13 20.85
N VAL A 595 -31.93 19.13 21.52
CA VAL A 595 -32.50 19.67 22.76
C VAL A 595 -32.26 21.18 22.82
N ALA A 596 -33.35 21.94 22.66
CA ALA A 596 -33.58 23.33 23.06
C ALA A 596 -32.75 24.47 22.44
N SER A 597 -33.21 24.99 21.30
CA SER A 597 -33.31 26.45 21.10
C SER A 597 -34.54 26.82 20.25
N MET A 598 -35.72 26.42 20.71
CA MET A 598 -36.92 27.18 20.33
C MET A 598 -36.92 28.47 21.17
N TYR A 599 -36.89 29.59 20.45
CA TYR A 599 -37.06 30.98 20.91
C TYR A 599 -35.86 31.64 21.61
N THR A 600 -35.00 32.26 20.80
CA THR A 600 -34.82 33.72 20.86
C THR A 600 -34.42 34.23 19.49
N THR A 601 -35.40 34.80 18.79
CA THR A 601 -35.22 35.58 17.57
C THR A 601 -34.42 36.85 17.91
N PRO A 602 -33.34 37.19 17.20
CA PRO A 602 -32.78 38.53 17.23
C PRO A 602 -33.56 39.39 16.24
N THR A 603 -34.45 40.24 16.72
CA THR A 603 -34.97 41.37 15.95
C THR A 603 -33.89 42.43 15.82
N ASN A 604 -33.38 42.60 14.60
CA ASN A 604 -32.74 43.86 14.17
C ASN A 604 -33.82 44.96 14.10
N CYS A 605 -33.55 46.13 14.68
CA CYS A 605 -33.47 47.41 13.95
C CYS A 605 -33.41 48.62 14.89
N ASN A 606 -32.41 49.47 14.60
CA ASN A 606 -32.36 50.93 14.69
C ASN A 606 -33.13 51.66 15.79
N GLU A 607 -32.38 52.40 16.61
CA GLU A 607 -32.76 53.77 16.95
C GLU A 607 -31.51 54.64 17.17
N SER A 608 -31.31 55.57 16.24
CA SER A 608 -30.57 56.80 16.43
C SER A 608 -31.26 57.66 17.49
N CYS A 609 -30.55 58.05 18.56
CA CYS A 609 -30.85 59.26 19.33
C CYS A 609 -29.66 59.65 20.22
N CYS A 610 -29.11 60.83 19.90
CA CYS A 610 -28.24 61.73 20.67
C CYS A 610 -26.85 61.25 21.12
#